data_AF-A0A928RF04-F1
#
_entry.id   AF-A0A928RF04-F1
#
_cell.length_a   1.000
_cell.length_b   1.000
_cell.length_c   1.000
_cell.angle_alpha   90.00
_cell.angle_beta   90.00
_cell.angle_gamma   90.00
#
_symmetry.space_group_name_H-M   'P 1'
#
loop_
_entity.id
_entity.type
_entity.pdbx_description
1 polymer ?
#
loop_
_entity_poly.entity_id
_entity_poly.type
_entity_poly.pdbx_seq_one_letter_code
_entity_poly.pdbx_strand_id
1 'polypeptide(L)'
;MKKIAKPNVNFLKKVFYKGRLSGFKSLISIMVIVGMVFSCVYFVKYAYQEASASRAHIILNYPEIAESRYPDGSRFTYYDFVCEKNLKKALDIMQQKGEYLNMTVDDIRDKFFIYSYLDGSATSSVQTARSEGNDFSYVANEYKITYIQPHNYKDPNFLRRIFPKNLSVEFMNILIEVNKDKVSSQHGGIHGFETISKKASEVDYDYSEEVAIYKAKIRNIISYLKALERNNPDFVSKKHNVTLNDVKGKYTFLISNRLDGIESFVESSGISKDVSQTTNKINVNIEENTLKFNKASSKAAINDFAMKNYDQTFTENLINVIQNKDYGLYQARPKTAFDTVSRQKYSADEKVAEYDTNINIFSQELLVYQNIVSTPSESKRLNDKCAKLISDFRKEYDKLTADTVEVITEYFNTTNENYISAKVEKRGLISKGLIINLAIVFMVGAVLSFVVLVFVSSIKDKKRLNKKREQIKKIRESEKKEEA
;
A
#
# COMPACT_ATOMS: atom_id res chain seq x y z
N MET A 1 -34.93 86.70 -56.34
CA MET A 1 -34.87 85.97 -55.05
C MET A 1 -35.48 84.57 -55.21
N LYS A 2 -34.67 83.53 -55.44
CA LYS A 2 -35.15 82.12 -55.43
C LYS A 2 -34.97 81.55 -54.02
N LYS A 3 -36.09 81.18 -53.37
CA LYS A 3 -36.10 80.53 -52.05
C LYS A 3 -35.40 79.17 -52.13
N ILE A 4 -34.30 79.04 -51.40
CA ILE A 4 -33.60 77.77 -51.18
C ILE A 4 -34.48 76.92 -50.26
N ALA A 5 -34.88 75.74 -50.74
CA ALA A 5 -35.65 74.77 -49.96
C ALA A 5 -34.79 74.22 -48.81
N LYS A 6 -35.28 74.35 -47.57
CA LYS A 6 -34.63 73.74 -46.39
C LYS A 6 -34.71 72.21 -46.49
N PRO A 7 -33.58 71.48 -46.35
CA PRO A 7 -33.60 70.03 -46.40
C PRO A 7 -34.33 69.45 -45.17
N ASN A 8 -35.18 68.46 -45.43
CA ASN A 8 -36.01 67.80 -44.44
C ASN A 8 -35.15 66.98 -43.46
N VAL A 9 -34.91 67.52 -42.28
CA VAL A 9 -34.03 67.00 -41.21
C VAL A 9 -34.37 65.56 -40.80
N ASN A 10 -35.60 65.11 -41.03
CA ASN A 10 -36.05 63.75 -40.70
C ASN A 10 -35.48 62.66 -41.62
N PHE A 11 -35.15 62.97 -42.87
CA PHE A 11 -34.57 61.98 -43.80
C PHE A 11 -33.10 61.68 -43.48
N LEU A 12 -32.32 62.73 -43.19
CA LEU A 12 -30.92 62.61 -42.78
C LEU A 12 -30.77 61.87 -41.44
N LYS A 13 -31.68 62.10 -40.47
CA LYS A 13 -31.72 61.32 -39.21
C LYS A 13 -31.99 59.84 -39.46
N LYS A 14 -32.92 59.49 -40.36
CA LYS A 14 -33.25 58.08 -40.70
C LYS A 14 -32.10 57.35 -41.40
N VAL A 15 -31.39 58.02 -42.31
CA VAL A 15 -30.22 57.46 -43.02
C VAL A 15 -29.02 57.29 -42.08
N PHE A 16 -28.77 58.26 -41.19
CA PHE A 16 -27.72 58.14 -40.16
C PHE A 16 -28.03 57.04 -39.14
N TYR A 17 -29.28 56.88 -38.71
CA TYR A 17 -29.68 55.80 -37.81
C TYR A 17 -29.51 54.42 -38.47
N LYS A 18 -29.95 54.24 -39.73
CA LYS A 18 -29.81 52.98 -40.47
C LYS A 18 -28.35 52.58 -40.72
N GLY A 19 -27.47 53.53 -41.05
CA GLY A 19 -26.04 53.26 -41.25
C GLY A 19 -25.27 52.92 -39.96
N ARG A 20 -25.70 53.46 -38.81
CA ARG A 20 -25.10 53.14 -37.50
C ARG A 20 -25.59 51.79 -36.96
N LEU A 21 -26.86 51.44 -37.24
CA LEU A 21 -27.44 50.13 -36.91
C LEU A 21 -26.84 48.97 -37.71
N SER A 22 -26.47 49.16 -38.99
CA SER A 22 -25.84 48.08 -39.79
C SER A 22 -24.42 47.78 -39.33
N GLY A 23 -23.64 48.81 -38.95
CA GLY A 23 -22.32 48.65 -38.36
C GLY A 23 -22.35 47.94 -37.00
N PHE A 24 -23.37 48.25 -36.18
CA PHE A 24 -23.56 47.59 -34.88
C PHE A 24 -23.95 46.11 -35.01
N LYS A 25 -24.82 45.77 -35.99
CA LYS A 25 -25.17 44.37 -36.28
C LYS A 25 -23.96 43.55 -36.75
N SER A 26 -23.15 44.10 -37.65
CA SER A 26 -21.91 43.45 -38.11
C SER A 26 -20.91 43.23 -36.96
N LEU A 27 -20.82 44.18 -36.03
CA LEU A 27 -19.94 44.08 -34.86
C LEU A 27 -20.37 42.93 -33.93
N ILE A 28 -21.66 42.86 -33.61
CA ILE A 28 -22.23 41.77 -32.79
C ILE A 28 -22.02 40.41 -33.48
N SER A 29 -22.25 40.30 -34.79
CA SER A 29 -22.03 39.05 -35.52
C SER A 29 -20.58 38.58 -35.44
N ILE A 30 -19.60 39.48 -35.57
CA ILE A 30 -18.17 39.12 -35.45
C ILE A 30 -17.84 38.68 -34.02
N MET A 31 -18.36 39.37 -33.00
CA MET A 31 -18.14 38.97 -31.60
C MET A 31 -18.66 37.56 -31.31
N VAL A 32 -19.85 37.22 -31.81
CA VAL A 32 -20.44 35.88 -31.64
C VAL A 32 -19.61 34.82 -32.36
N ILE A 33 -19.16 35.09 -33.59
CA ILE A 33 -18.34 34.14 -34.36
C ILE A 33 -16.99 33.89 -33.66
N VAL A 34 -16.30 34.97 -33.24
CA VAL A 34 -15.00 34.83 -32.55
C VAL A 34 -15.17 34.14 -31.20
N GLY A 35 -16.21 34.50 -30.43
CA GLY A 35 -16.57 33.80 -29.20
C GLY A 35 -16.81 32.30 -29.44
N MET A 36 -17.58 31.94 -30.47
CA MET A 36 -17.82 30.54 -30.85
C MET A 36 -16.54 29.80 -31.23
N VAL A 37 -15.63 30.42 -31.99
CA VAL A 37 -14.36 29.78 -32.37
C VAL A 37 -13.52 29.49 -31.13
N PHE A 38 -13.39 30.44 -30.20
CA PHE A 38 -12.66 30.23 -28.95
C PHE A 38 -13.28 29.13 -28.09
N SER A 39 -14.61 29.14 -27.95
CA SER A 39 -15.34 28.07 -27.24
C SER A 39 -15.19 26.71 -27.92
N CYS A 40 -15.17 26.65 -29.25
CA CYS A 40 -15.00 25.41 -30.00
C CYS A 40 -13.58 24.85 -29.82
N VAL A 41 -12.55 25.68 -29.91
CA VAL A 41 -11.15 25.27 -29.64
C VAL A 41 -10.99 24.78 -28.20
N TYR A 42 -11.57 25.50 -27.24
CA TYR A 42 -11.57 25.07 -25.84
C TYR A 42 -12.33 23.75 -25.64
N PHE A 43 -13.49 23.59 -26.28
CA PHE A 43 -14.28 22.36 -26.24
C PHE A 43 -13.50 21.18 -26.79
N VAL A 44 -12.84 21.31 -27.95
CA VAL A 44 -12.03 20.25 -28.53
C VAL A 44 -10.88 19.86 -27.60
N LYS A 45 -10.18 20.84 -27.02
CA LYS A 45 -9.11 20.60 -26.04
C LYS A 45 -9.64 19.87 -24.80
N TYR A 46 -10.75 20.33 -24.25
CA TYR A 46 -11.35 19.75 -23.05
C TYR A 46 -11.90 18.35 -23.32
N ALA A 47 -12.64 18.17 -24.41
CA ALA A 47 -13.18 16.88 -24.83
C ALA A 47 -12.07 15.86 -25.05
N TYR A 48 -10.93 16.27 -25.62
CA TYR A 48 -9.76 15.42 -25.73
C TYR A 48 -9.18 15.05 -24.36
N GLN A 49 -8.97 16.01 -23.46
CA GLN A 49 -8.45 15.74 -22.11
C GLN A 49 -9.36 14.81 -21.29
N GLU A 50 -10.67 15.01 -21.36
CA GLU A 50 -11.65 14.16 -20.68
C GLU A 50 -11.78 12.78 -21.32
N ALA A 51 -11.79 12.71 -22.65
CA ALA A 51 -11.80 11.43 -23.36
C ALA A 51 -10.55 10.61 -23.00
N SER A 52 -9.38 11.25 -22.93
CA SER A 52 -8.10 10.64 -22.55
C SER A 52 -7.95 10.43 -21.04
N ALA A 53 -8.98 10.66 -20.23
CA ALA A 53 -8.95 10.45 -18.80
C ALA A 53 -9.73 9.20 -18.37
N SER A 54 -9.15 8.44 -17.44
CA SER A 54 -9.81 7.33 -16.74
C SER A 54 -9.81 7.60 -15.24
N ARG A 55 -10.80 7.05 -14.54
CA ARG A 55 -10.89 7.12 -13.09
C ARG A 55 -11.05 5.71 -12.53
N ALA A 56 -10.17 5.34 -11.61
CA ALA A 56 -10.32 4.18 -10.76
C ALA A 56 -10.93 4.59 -9.42
N HIS A 57 -11.99 3.90 -9.02
CA HIS A 57 -12.40 3.86 -7.61
C HIS A 57 -11.79 2.62 -6.99
N ILE A 58 -10.90 2.80 -6.02
CA ILE A 58 -10.15 1.75 -5.34
C ILE A 58 -10.60 1.68 -3.89
N ILE A 59 -10.93 0.48 -3.43
CA ILE A 59 -11.31 0.15 -2.07
C ILE A 59 -10.30 -0.86 -1.53
N LEU A 60 -9.72 -0.55 -0.39
CA LEU A 60 -8.80 -1.43 0.32
C LEU A 60 -9.57 -2.24 1.36
N ASN A 61 -9.65 -3.56 1.16
CA ASN A 61 -10.44 -4.45 2.02
C ASN A 61 -9.54 -5.34 2.89
N TYR A 62 -8.85 -4.73 3.86
CA TYR A 62 -8.13 -5.46 4.90
C TYR A 62 -8.12 -4.66 6.21
N PRO A 63 -8.16 -5.31 7.39
CA PRO A 63 -8.32 -4.62 8.67
C PRO A 63 -7.22 -3.60 9.00
N GLU A 64 -5.97 -3.90 8.66
CA GLU A 64 -4.79 -3.11 8.99
C GLU A 64 -4.79 -1.72 8.32
N ILE A 65 -5.62 -1.52 7.28
CA ILE A 65 -5.72 -0.23 6.60
C ILE A 65 -6.25 0.87 7.51
N ALA A 66 -7.01 0.51 8.55
CA ALA A 66 -7.49 1.46 9.55
C ALA A 66 -6.35 2.22 10.26
N GLU A 67 -5.14 1.65 10.27
CA GLU A 67 -3.93 2.25 10.82
C GLU A 67 -2.96 2.75 9.73
N SER A 68 -3.39 2.83 8.46
CA SER A 68 -2.50 3.10 7.32
C SER A 68 -1.35 2.09 7.22
N ARG A 69 -1.63 0.81 7.42
CA ARG A 69 -0.65 -0.28 7.29
C ARG A 69 -1.13 -1.31 6.29
N TYR A 70 -0.18 -1.92 5.58
CA TYR A 70 -0.41 -3.11 4.79
C TYR A 70 -0.70 -4.34 5.70
N PRO A 71 -1.19 -5.47 5.14
CA PRO A 71 -1.47 -6.68 5.93
C PRO A 71 -0.25 -7.27 6.65
N ASP A 72 0.97 -7.01 6.18
CA ASP A 72 2.22 -7.39 6.84
C ASP A 72 2.63 -6.43 7.99
N GLY A 73 1.82 -5.40 8.26
CA GLY A 73 2.08 -4.37 9.26
C GLY A 73 3.03 -3.26 8.81
N SER A 74 3.58 -3.34 7.59
CA SER A 74 4.39 -2.26 7.01
C SER A 74 3.53 -1.03 6.72
N ARG A 75 4.14 0.16 6.67
CA ARG A 75 3.39 1.40 6.47
C ARG A 75 2.84 1.48 5.04
N PHE A 76 1.55 1.76 4.91
CA PHE A 76 0.89 2.05 3.64
C PHE A 76 0.89 3.56 3.37
N THR A 77 1.17 3.94 2.12
CA THR A 77 0.93 5.29 1.62
C THR A 77 0.20 5.24 0.29
N TYR A 78 -0.73 6.16 0.03
CA TYR A 78 -1.44 6.19 -1.26
C TYR A 78 -0.52 6.45 -2.46
N TYR A 79 0.68 7.00 -2.23
CA TYR A 79 1.72 7.12 -3.27
C TYR A 79 2.26 5.77 -3.74
N ASP A 80 2.08 4.70 -2.95
CA ASP A 80 2.51 3.35 -3.34
C ASP A 80 1.79 2.85 -4.59
N PHE A 81 0.56 3.32 -4.88
CA PHE A 81 -0.15 2.97 -6.11
C PHE A 81 0.59 3.40 -7.38
N VAL A 82 1.29 4.53 -7.32
CA VAL A 82 1.95 5.20 -8.45
C VAL A 82 3.47 5.29 -8.25
N CYS A 83 4.05 4.41 -7.43
CA CYS A 83 5.49 4.38 -7.23
C CYS A 83 6.21 3.98 -8.54
N GLU A 84 7.46 4.41 -8.68
CA GLU A 84 8.24 4.19 -9.91
C GLU A 84 8.29 2.74 -10.36
N LYS A 85 8.47 1.81 -9.41
CA LYS A 85 8.52 0.38 -9.69
C LYS A 85 7.21 -0.14 -10.31
N ASN A 86 6.07 0.31 -9.79
CA ASN A 86 4.75 -0.11 -10.27
C ASN A 86 4.42 0.51 -11.62
N LEU A 87 4.72 1.80 -11.79
CA LEU A 87 4.55 2.50 -13.07
C LEU A 87 5.43 1.88 -14.16
N LYS A 88 6.69 1.55 -13.84
CA LYS A 88 7.61 0.90 -14.78
C LYS A 88 7.08 -0.46 -15.21
N LYS A 89 6.67 -1.32 -14.27
CA LYS A 89 6.12 -2.64 -14.60
C LYS A 89 4.85 -2.54 -15.47
N ALA A 90 3.95 -1.60 -15.17
CA ALA A 90 2.75 -1.36 -15.98
C ALA A 90 3.10 -0.84 -17.39
N LEU A 91 4.10 0.03 -17.49
CA LEU A 91 4.60 0.56 -18.76
C LEU A 91 5.26 -0.52 -19.61
N ASP A 92 6.10 -1.38 -19.01
CA ASP A 92 6.76 -2.49 -19.69
C ASP A 92 5.72 -3.45 -20.30
N ILE A 93 4.62 -3.74 -19.59
CA ILE A 93 3.51 -4.55 -20.10
C ILE A 93 2.82 -3.88 -21.31
N MET A 94 2.61 -2.55 -21.27
CA MET A 94 2.05 -1.82 -22.41
C MET A 94 2.99 -1.85 -23.62
N GLN A 95 4.29 -1.69 -23.39
CA GLN A 95 5.31 -1.71 -24.43
C GLN A 95 5.43 -3.09 -25.09
N GLN A 96 5.33 -4.16 -24.32
CA GLN A 96 5.25 -5.54 -24.84
C GLN A 96 4.03 -5.76 -25.74
N LYS A 97 2.92 -5.05 -25.48
CA LYS A 97 1.72 -5.05 -26.35
C LYS A 97 1.86 -4.14 -27.57
N GLY A 98 3.00 -3.47 -27.76
CA GLY A 98 3.23 -2.51 -28.84
C GLY A 98 2.65 -1.11 -28.60
N GLU A 99 2.22 -0.81 -27.38
CA GLU A 99 1.61 0.47 -27.00
C GLU A 99 2.57 1.26 -26.07
N TYR A 100 2.49 2.60 -26.02
CA TYR A 100 3.37 3.44 -25.16
C TYR A 100 4.88 3.25 -25.37
N LEU A 101 5.31 2.83 -26.57
CA LEU A 101 6.72 2.57 -26.92
C LEU A 101 7.69 3.73 -26.65
N ASN A 102 7.20 4.97 -26.75
CA ASN A 102 8.02 6.19 -26.60
C ASN A 102 7.72 6.95 -25.30
N MET A 103 7.03 6.32 -24.35
CA MET A 103 6.73 6.92 -23.04
C MET A 103 7.70 6.41 -21.98
N THR A 104 8.05 7.29 -21.04
CA THR A 104 8.84 6.98 -19.86
C THR A 104 7.98 7.08 -18.60
N VAL A 105 8.49 6.62 -17.46
CA VAL A 105 7.78 6.75 -16.18
C VAL A 105 7.53 8.23 -15.84
N ASP A 106 8.50 9.11 -16.12
CA ASP A 106 8.38 10.54 -15.85
C ASP A 106 7.28 11.20 -16.69
N ASP A 107 7.08 10.76 -17.94
CA ASP A 107 6.01 11.28 -18.81
C ASP A 107 4.60 11.00 -18.23
N ILE A 108 4.47 9.95 -17.42
CA ILE A 108 3.19 9.43 -16.91
C ILE A 108 2.95 9.84 -15.45
N ARG A 109 4.00 9.92 -14.63
CA ARG A 109 3.92 10.15 -13.17
C ARG A 109 3.10 11.39 -12.82
N ASP A 110 3.34 12.50 -13.52
CA ASP A 110 2.67 13.79 -13.27
C ASP A 110 1.23 13.87 -13.80
N LYS A 111 0.70 12.77 -14.33
CA LYS A 111 -0.67 12.68 -14.86
C LYS A 111 -1.63 11.92 -13.97
N PHE A 112 -1.16 11.53 -12.78
CA PHE A 112 -1.99 10.93 -11.76
C PHE A 112 -2.46 11.97 -10.75
N PHE A 113 -3.75 11.90 -10.43
CA PHE A 113 -4.38 12.68 -9.37
C PHE A 113 -5.08 11.71 -8.43
N ILE A 114 -4.60 11.63 -7.20
CA ILE A 114 -5.11 10.71 -6.18
C ILE A 114 -5.85 11.52 -5.13
N TYR A 115 -7.08 11.11 -4.84
CA TYR A 115 -7.90 11.71 -3.80
C TYR A 115 -8.39 10.62 -2.86
N SER A 116 -8.26 10.81 -1.55
CA SER A 116 -8.96 9.99 -0.57
C SER A 116 -10.46 10.23 -0.71
N TYR A 117 -11.24 9.18 -0.86
CA TYR A 117 -12.69 9.28 -0.83
C TYR A 117 -13.17 9.22 0.61
N LEU A 118 -13.81 10.30 1.07
CA LEU A 118 -14.53 10.34 2.34
C LEU A 118 -16.02 10.27 2.03
N ASP A 119 -16.74 9.38 2.69
CA ASP A 119 -18.20 9.45 2.69
C ASP A 119 -18.66 10.78 3.30
N GLY A 120 -19.81 11.31 2.84
CA GLY A 120 -20.34 12.61 3.27
C GLY A 120 -20.63 12.66 4.78
N SER A 121 -21.00 11.51 5.35
CA SER A 121 -21.23 11.34 6.79
C SER A 121 -19.92 11.50 7.59
N ALA A 122 -18.85 10.81 7.19
CA ALA A 122 -17.53 10.90 7.81
C ALA A 122 -16.89 12.30 7.64
N THR A 123 -17.10 12.94 6.49
CA THR A 123 -16.63 14.32 6.25
C THR A 123 -17.24 15.30 7.24
N SER A 124 -18.53 15.15 7.54
CA SER A 124 -19.26 16.00 8.49
C SER A 124 -18.74 15.77 9.91
N SER A 125 -18.56 14.52 10.33
CA SER A 125 -18.00 14.18 11.65
C SER A 125 -16.56 14.68 11.84
N VAL A 126 -15.71 14.56 10.83
CA VAL A 126 -14.31 15.07 10.87
C VAL A 126 -14.30 16.60 10.94
N GLN A 127 -15.16 17.28 10.17
CA GLN A 127 -15.27 18.74 10.21
C GLN A 127 -15.80 19.23 11.56
N THR A 128 -16.82 18.57 12.13
CA THR A 128 -17.35 18.89 13.45
C THR A 128 -16.30 18.68 14.54
N ALA A 129 -15.63 17.51 14.57
CA ALA A 129 -14.61 17.21 15.57
C ALA A 129 -13.42 18.19 15.52
N ARG A 130 -13.00 18.61 14.32
CA ARG A 130 -11.96 19.64 14.14
C ARG A 130 -12.42 21.02 14.57
N SER A 131 -13.69 21.37 14.34
CA SER A 131 -14.26 22.64 14.80
C SER A 131 -14.40 22.71 16.33
N GLU A 132 -14.49 21.56 16.99
CA GLU A 132 -14.51 21.42 18.46
C GLU A 132 -13.12 21.33 19.09
N GLY A 133 -12.04 21.44 18.31
CA GLY A 133 -10.66 21.42 18.81
C GLY A 133 -10.08 20.02 19.06
N ASN A 134 -10.75 18.95 18.61
CA ASN A 134 -10.24 17.59 18.72
C ASN A 134 -9.35 17.22 17.52
N ASP A 135 -8.20 16.61 17.79
CA ASP A 135 -7.31 16.04 16.76
C ASP A 135 -7.90 14.73 16.21
N PHE A 136 -8.85 14.87 15.29
CA PHE A 136 -9.43 13.73 14.59
C PHE A 136 -8.63 13.41 13.31
N SER A 137 -7.92 12.28 13.34
CA SER A 137 -7.20 11.73 12.17
C SER A 137 -8.07 10.66 11.51
N TYR A 138 -8.59 10.97 10.32
CA TYR A 138 -9.32 9.99 9.50
C TYR A 138 -8.34 9.27 8.56
N VAL A 139 -8.34 7.95 8.63
CA VAL A 139 -7.58 7.10 7.70
C VAL A 139 -8.52 6.58 6.62
N ALA A 140 -8.26 6.96 5.37
CA ALA A 140 -9.07 6.56 4.24
C ALA A 140 -8.74 5.13 3.80
N ASN A 141 -9.77 4.31 3.62
CA ASN A 141 -9.70 2.99 2.98
C ASN A 141 -10.17 3.02 1.51
N GLU A 142 -10.77 4.14 1.07
CA GLU A 142 -11.24 4.34 -0.31
C GLU A 142 -10.48 5.48 -0.99
N TYR A 143 -10.11 5.26 -2.25
CA TYR A 143 -9.30 6.19 -3.05
C TYR A 143 -9.87 6.33 -4.46
N LYS A 144 -9.87 7.56 -4.97
CA LYS A 144 -10.17 7.87 -6.37
C LYS A 144 -8.90 8.29 -7.07
N ILE A 145 -8.41 7.43 -7.97
CA ILE A 145 -7.24 7.72 -8.80
C ILE A 145 -7.74 8.14 -10.19
N THR A 146 -7.38 9.34 -10.61
CA THR A 146 -7.62 9.81 -11.98
C THR A 146 -6.30 9.80 -12.74
N TYR A 147 -6.29 9.18 -13.91
CA TYR A 147 -5.18 9.22 -14.84
C TYR A 147 -5.59 9.97 -16.10
N ILE A 148 -4.74 10.88 -16.55
CA ILE A 148 -4.92 11.57 -17.83
C ILE A 148 -3.80 11.11 -18.76
N GLN A 149 -4.14 10.40 -19.84
CA GLN A 149 -3.11 9.92 -20.76
C GLN A 149 -2.28 11.09 -21.31
N PRO A 150 -0.95 11.07 -21.14
CA PRO A 150 -0.08 12.08 -21.69
C PRO A 150 -0.11 12.02 -23.21
N HIS A 151 -0.02 13.18 -23.84
CA HIS A 151 -0.07 13.28 -25.28
C HIS A 151 1.29 12.91 -25.87
N ASN A 152 1.30 11.94 -26.80
CA ASN A 152 2.54 11.46 -27.40
C ASN A 152 2.98 12.34 -28.59
N TYR A 153 3.63 13.46 -28.29
CA TYR A 153 4.18 14.35 -29.32
C TYR A 153 5.34 13.72 -30.12
N LYS A 154 5.92 12.61 -29.62
CA LYS A 154 7.06 11.90 -30.20
C LYS A 154 6.64 10.77 -31.16
N ASP A 155 5.34 10.63 -31.46
CA ASP A 155 4.87 9.64 -32.42
C ASP A 155 5.27 10.04 -33.86
N PRO A 156 5.93 9.15 -34.64
CA PRO A 156 6.31 9.45 -36.02
C PRO A 156 5.10 9.65 -36.95
N ASN A 157 3.91 9.16 -36.58
CA ASN A 157 2.69 9.32 -37.37
C ASN A 157 1.93 10.59 -36.97
N PHE A 158 1.79 11.54 -37.91
CA PHE A 158 1.10 12.82 -37.70
C PHE A 158 -0.35 12.68 -37.22
N LEU A 159 -1.11 11.72 -37.74
CA LEU A 159 -2.51 11.51 -37.35
C LEU A 159 -2.61 10.94 -35.93
N ARG A 160 -1.71 10.02 -35.55
CA ARG A 160 -1.62 9.50 -34.17
C ARG A 160 -1.10 10.53 -33.19
N ARG A 161 -0.26 11.46 -33.67
CA ARG A 161 0.17 12.62 -32.89
C ARG A 161 -1.01 13.52 -32.55
N ILE A 162 -1.91 13.83 -33.49
CA ILE A 162 -3.04 14.73 -33.21
C ILE A 162 -4.22 14.02 -32.53
N PHE A 163 -4.46 12.75 -32.89
CA PHE A 163 -5.56 11.92 -32.38
C PHE A 163 -5.04 10.58 -31.86
N PRO A 164 -4.31 10.56 -30.73
CA PRO A 164 -3.82 9.31 -30.16
C PRO A 164 -4.98 8.44 -29.69
N LYS A 165 -4.79 7.12 -29.83
CA LYS A 165 -5.70 6.11 -29.29
C LYS A 165 -5.79 6.28 -27.77
N ASN A 166 -7.01 6.26 -27.26
CA ASN A 166 -7.25 6.32 -25.82
C ASN A 166 -6.99 4.95 -25.19
N LEU A 167 -5.92 4.89 -24.40
CA LEU A 167 -5.45 3.72 -23.66
C LEU A 167 -5.51 3.94 -22.14
N SER A 168 -6.13 5.04 -21.70
CA SER A 168 -6.18 5.44 -20.29
C SER A 168 -6.85 4.39 -19.39
N VAL A 169 -7.90 3.73 -19.87
CA VAL A 169 -8.59 2.66 -19.13
C VAL A 169 -7.74 1.39 -19.08
N GLU A 170 -7.16 0.98 -20.21
CA GLU A 170 -6.32 -0.22 -20.28
C GLU A 170 -5.09 -0.09 -19.38
N PHE A 171 -4.40 1.06 -19.44
CA PHE A 171 -3.26 1.34 -18.59
C PHE A 171 -3.63 1.33 -17.10
N MET A 172 -4.77 1.94 -16.74
CA MET A 172 -5.23 1.95 -15.35
C MET A 172 -5.54 0.55 -14.84
N ASN A 173 -6.19 -0.29 -15.66
CA ASN A 173 -6.45 -1.69 -15.30
C ASN A 173 -5.14 -2.44 -15.06
N ILE A 174 -4.16 -2.31 -15.96
CA ILE A 174 -2.85 -2.95 -15.79
C ILE A 174 -2.16 -2.46 -14.52
N LEU A 175 -2.19 -1.16 -14.23
CA LEU A 175 -1.58 -0.60 -13.02
C LEU A 175 -2.25 -1.14 -11.74
N ILE A 176 -3.58 -1.29 -11.74
CA ILE A 176 -4.32 -1.90 -10.63
C ILE A 176 -3.89 -3.35 -10.43
N GLU A 177 -3.81 -4.15 -11.50
CA GLU A 177 -3.39 -5.55 -11.40
C GLU A 177 -1.94 -5.67 -10.89
N VAL A 178 -1.03 -4.81 -11.36
CA VAL A 178 0.34 -4.73 -10.81
C VAL A 178 0.35 -4.43 -9.31
N ASN A 179 -0.55 -3.56 -8.84
CA ASN A 179 -0.67 -3.22 -7.43
C ASN A 179 -1.30 -4.36 -6.61
N LYS A 180 -2.32 -5.04 -7.13
CA LYS A 180 -2.89 -6.25 -6.52
C LYS A 180 -1.82 -7.33 -6.36
N ASP A 181 -1.05 -7.61 -7.41
CA ASP A 181 0.06 -8.54 -7.38
C ASP A 181 1.10 -8.16 -6.32
N LYS A 182 1.49 -6.87 -6.28
CA LYS A 182 2.43 -6.36 -5.28
C LYS A 182 1.91 -6.61 -3.87
N VAL A 183 0.68 -6.20 -3.59
CA VAL A 183 0.10 -6.35 -2.24
C VAL A 183 -0.03 -7.83 -1.90
N SER A 184 -0.51 -8.69 -2.80
CA SER A 184 -0.62 -10.12 -2.53
C SER A 184 0.74 -10.79 -2.29
N SER A 185 1.73 -10.52 -3.15
CA SER A 185 3.03 -11.20 -3.11
C SER A 185 4.01 -10.65 -2.08
N GLN A 186 4.00 -9.34 -1.81
CA GLN A 186 4.98 -8.70 -0.92
C GLN A 186 4.42 -8.37 0.45
N HIS A 187 3.12 -8.12 0.53
CA HIS A 187 2.48 -7.63 1.75
C HIS A 187 1.37 -8.55 2.27
N GLY A 188 0.93 -9.50 1.45
CA GLY A 188 -0.15 -10.43 1.75
C GLY A 188 0.31 -11.60 2.57
N GLY A 189 1.23 -11.42 3.52
CA GLY A 189 1.54 -12.42 4.54
C GLY A 189 2.49 -13.57 4.15
N ILE A 190 2.83 -13.80 2.87
CA ILE A 190 3.77 -14.89 2.48
C ILE A 190 5.18 -14.70 3.06
N HIS A 191 5.60 -13.44 3.27
CA HIS A 191 6.91 -13.12 3.82
C HIS A 191 7.17 -13.74 5.19
N GLY A 192 6.10 -13.93 5.98
CA GLY A 192 6.16 -14.64 7.25
C GLY A 192 6.61 -16.09 7.07
N PHE A 193 6.05 -16.78 6.06
CA PHE A 193 6.43 -18.16 5.74
C PHE A 193 7.85 -18.26 5.18
N GLU A 194 8.25 -17.37 4.27
CA GLU A 194 9.61 -17.37 3.71
C GLU A 194 10.66 -17.12 4.80
N THR A 195 10.36 -16.27 5.78
CA THR A 195 11.28 -15.97 6.88
C THR A 195 11.51 -17.17 7.79
N ILE A 196 10.44 -17.89 8.15
CA ILE A 196 10.54 -19.07 9.03
C ILE A 196 11.11 -20.31 8.31
N SER A 197 10.98 -20.37 6.98
CA SER A 197 11.42 -21.51 6.16
C SER A 197 12.82 -21.34 5.54
N LYS A 198 13.44 -20.17 5.71
CA LYS A 198 14.82 -19.92 5.25
C LYS A 198 15.78 -21.01 5.72
N LYS A 199 16.70 -21.41 4.84
CA LYS A 199 17.80 -22.32 5.16
C LYS A 199 18.57 -21.79 6.36
N ALA A 200 18.98 -22.69 7.26
CA ALA A 200 19.89 -22.31 8.33
C ALA A 200 21.19 -21.82 7.68
N SER A 201 21.84 -20.82 8.28
CA SER A 201 23.17 -20.37 7.86
C SER A 201 24.11 -21.56 7.73
N GLU A 202 25.12 -21.47 6.86
CA GLU A 202 26.19 -22.47 6.65
C GLU A 202 27.13 -22.59 7.88
N VAL A 203 26.55 -22.73 9.06
CA VAL A 203 27.26 -23.09 10.27
C VAL A 203 27.26 -24.62 10.31
N ASP A 204 28.45 -25.20 10.50
CA ASP A 204 28.60 -26.65 10.63
C ASP A 204 28.10 -27.10 12.01
N TYR A 205 26.78 -27.18 12.14
CA TYR A 205 26.10 -27.69 13.32
C TYR A 205 26.37 -29.18 13.49
N ASP A 206 26.42 -29.64 14.75
CA ASP A 206 26.43 -31.07 15.01
C ASP A 206 25.07 -31.72 14.64
N TYR A 207 25.02 -33.04 14.52
CA TYR A 207 23.81 -33.75 14.08
C TYR A 207 22.61 -33.51 15.01
N SER A 208 22.80 -33.55 16.33
CA SER A 208 21.74 -33.30 17.30
C SER A 208 21.21 -31.86 17.24
N GLU A 209 22.12 -30.89 17.10
CA GLU A 209 21.79 -29.47 16.94
C GLU A 209 20.98 -29.22 15.66
N GLU A 210 21.40 -29.83 14.57
CA GLU A 210 20.70 -29.71 13.30
C GLU A 210 19.27 -30.24 13.38
N VAL A 211 19.08 -31.41 13.98
CA VAL A 211 17.75 -31.99 14.22
C VAL A 211 16.90 -31.04 15.05
N ALA A 212 17.43 -30.50 16.15
CA ALA A 212 16.71 -29.56 17.02
C ALA A 212 16.29 -28.28 16.29
N ILE A 213 17.19 -27.70 15.47
CA ILE A 213 16.92 -26.50 14.66
C ILE A 213 15.76 -26.79 13.68
N TYR A 214 15.80 -27.92 12.97
CA TYR A 214 14.75 -28.26 12.03
C TYR A 214 13.41 -28.55 12.72
N LYS A 215 13.41 -29.23 13.87
CA LYS A 215 12.17 -29.40 14.68
C LYS A 215 11.56 -28.06 15.05
N ALA A 216 12.37 -27.10 15.53
CA ALA A 216 11.90 -25.76 15.88
C ALA A 216 11.30 -25.02 14.67
N LYS A 217 12.00 -25.05 13.52
CA LYS A 217 11.50 -24.45 12.28
C LYS A 217 10.18 -25.05 11.82
N ILE A 218 10.09 -26.38 11.80
CA ILE A 218 8.86 -27.07 11.38
C ILE A 218 7.70 -26.76 12.33
N ARG A 219 7.93 -26.68 13.65
CA ARG A 219 6.89 -26.26 14.63
C ARG A 219 6.40 -24.84 14.37
N ASN A 220 7.29 -23.92 14.01
CA ASN A 220 6.90 -22.56 13.62
C ASN A 220 6.07 -22.56 12.33
N ILE A 221 6.45 -23.36 11.34
CA ILE A 221 5.69 -23.55 10.09
C ILE A 221 4.29 -24.13 10.38
N ILE A 222 4.19 -25.18 11.19
CA ILE A 222 2.91 -25.78 11.60
C ILE A 222 2.02 -24.73 12.28
N SER A 223 2.59 -23.91 13.17
CA SER A 223 1.86 -22.85 13.89
C SER A 223 1.36 -21.77 12.94
N TYR A 224 2.18 -21.39 11.96
CA TYR A 224 1.82 -20.44 10.90
C TYR A 224 0.68 -20.99 10.03
N LEU A 225 0.79 -22.23 9.54
CA LEU A 225 -0.25 -22.89 8.74
C LEU A 225 -1.57 -23.03 9.52
N LYS A 226 -1.50 -23.35 10.82
CA LYS A 226 -2.67 -23.40 11.71
C LYS A 226 -3.35 -22.03 11.87
N ALA A 227 -2.60 -20.93 11.81
CA ALA A 227 -3.20 -19.60 11.81
C ALA A 227 -3.97 -19.32 10.51
N LEU A 228 -3.39 -19.67 9.35
CA LEU A 228 -4.06 -19.53 8.06
C LEU A 228 -5.31 -20.41 7.93
N GLU A 229 -5.24 -21.66 8.41
CA GLU A 229 -6.36 -22.60 8.44
C GLU A 229 -7.52 -22.06 9.28
N ARG A 230 -7.25 -21.42 10.42
CA ARG A 230 -8.31 -20.78 11.24
C ARG A 230 -9.01 -19.63 10.52
N ASN A 231 -8.29 -18.92 9.65
CA ASN A 231 -8.85 -17.79 8.91
C ASN A 231 -9.69 -18.23 7.70
N ASN A 232 -9.31 -19.33 7.05
CA ASN A 232 -10.08 -19.91 5.94
C ASN A 232 -9.94 -21.44 5.92
N PRO A 233 -10.81 -22.17 6.64
CA PRO A 233 -10.70 -23.61 6.82
C PRO A 233 -11.05 -24.41 5.55
N ASP A 234 -11.85 -23.84 4.66
CA ASP A 234 -12.33 -24.49 3.43
C ASP A 234 -11.36 -24.29 2.24
N PHE A 235 -10.20 -23.67 2.47
CA PHE A 235 -9.24 -23.45 1.40
C PHE A 235 -8.62 -24.76 0.90
N VAL A 236 -8.71 -24.96 -0.41
CA VAL A 236 -8.06 -26.06 -1.15
C VAL A 236 -7.22 -25.47 -2.27
N SER A 237 -5.93 -25.81 -2.31
CA SER A 237 -5.06 -25.46 -3.44
C SER A 237 -5.48 -26.22 -4.69
N LYS A 238 -5.78 -25.51 -5.78
CA LYS A 238 -6.15 -26.10 -7.08
C LYS A 238 -4.96 -26.77 -7.75
N LYS A 239 -3.75 -26.21 -7.60
CA LYS A 239 -2.54 -26.75 -8.24
C LYS A 239 -2.11 -28.07 -7.62
N HIS A 240 -2.09 -28.13 -6.29
CA HIS A 240 -1.60 -29.30 -5.54
C HIS A 240 -2.72 -30.23 -5.09
N ASN A 241 -3.98 -29.80 -5.17
CA ASN A 241 -5.16 -30.53 -4.68
C ASN A 241 -5.01 -30.95 -3.20
N VAL A 242 -4.55 -30.01 -2.38
CA VAL A 242 -4.32 -30.21 -0.93
C VAL A 242 -4.89 -29.05 -0.12
N THR A 243 -5.31 -29.35 1.11
CA THR A 243 -5.70 -28.36 2.12
C THR A 243 -4.49 -27.89 2.93
N LEU A 244 -4.64 -26.79 3.68
CA LEU A 244 -3.62 -26.36 4.66
C LEU A 244 -3.41 -27.42 5.76
N ASN A 245 -4.45 -28.19 6.12
CA ASN A 245 -4.34 -29.27 7.09
C ASN A 245 -3.48 -30.43 6.57
N ASP A 246 -3.60 -30.77 5.26
CA ASP A 246 -2.77 -31.80 4.64
C ASP A 246 -1.29 -31.38 4.62
N VAL A 247 -1.01 -30.13 4.26
CA VAL A 247 0.36 -29.59 4.28
C VAL A 247 0.94 -29.61 5.69
N LYS A 248 0.16 -29.18 6.69
CA LYS A 248 0.52 -29.28 8.11
C LYS A 248 0.81 -30.74 8.52
N GLY A 249 0.00 -31.70 8.07
CA GLY A 249 0.21 -33.13 8.29
C GLY A 249 1.54 -33.63 7.72
N LYS A 250 1.92 -33.19 6.52
CA LYS A 250 3.23 -33.53 5.92
C LYS A 250 4.40 -33.02 6.76
N TYR A 251 4.31 -31.81 7.33
CA TYR A 251 5.31 -31.28 8.26
C TYR A 251 5.35 -32.05 9.59
N THR A 252 4.20 -32.41 10.15
CA THR A 252 4.14 -33.26 11.34
C THR A 252 4.83 -34.61 11.09
N PHE A 253 4.60 -35.21 9.93
CA PHE A 253 5.27 -36.45 9.52
C PHE A 253 6.79 -36.28 9.40
N LEU A 254 7.29 -35.16 8.88
CA LEU A 254 8.73 -34.87 8.87
C LEU A 254 9.32 -34.86 10.29
N ILE A 255 8.61 -34.32 11.28
CA ILE A 255 9.06 -34.41 12.68
C ILE A 255 9.03 -35.86 13.14
N SER A 256 7.84 -36.49 13.15
CA SER A 256 7.63 -37.75 13.86
C SER A 256 8.29 -38.97 13.22
N ASN A 257 8.52 -38.94 11.90
CA ASN A 257 9.08 -40.09 11.17
C ASN A 257 10.52 -39.86 10.72
N ARG A 258 10.90 -38.63 10.34
CA ARG A 258 12.27 -38.36 9.88
C ARG A 258 13.15 -37.86 11.01
N LEU A 259 12.80 -36.74 11.63
CA LEU A 259 13.66 -36.11 12.64
C LEU A 259 13.76 -36.94 13.92
N ASP A 260 12.65 -37.48 14.43
CA ASP A 260 12.68 -38.37 15.60
C ASP A 260 13.47 -39.66 15.32
N GLY A 261 13.43 -40.17 14.09
CA GLY A 261 14.25 -41.31 13.66
C GLY A 261 15.74 -41.00 13.57
N ILE A 262 16.11 -39.80 13.10
CA ILE A 262 17.49 -39.33 13.07
C ILE A 262 18.00 -39.08 14.48
N GLU A 263 17.21 -38.42 15.34
CA GLU A 263 17.52 -38.18 16.76
C GLU A 263 17.79 -39.50 17.49
N SER A 264 16.87 -40.46 17.37
CA SER A 264 17.02 -41.79 17.96
C SER A 264 18.28 -42.50 17.46
N PHE A 265 18.64 -42.34 16.18
CA PHE A 265 19.86 -42.92 15.62
C PHE A 265 21.11 -42.23 16.16
N VAL A 266 21.10 -40.91 16.30
CA VAL A 266 22.20 -40.13 16.88
C VAL A 266 22.41 -40.51 18.34
N GLU A 267 21.34 -40.56 19.14
CA GLU A 267 21.39 -40.92 20.57
C GLU A 267 21.82 -42.37 20.79
N SER A 268 21.20 -43.34 20.09
CA SER A 268 21.54 -44.76 20.26
C SER A 268 22.94 -45.12 19.77
N SER A 269 23.47 -44.35 18.81
CA SER A 269 24.82 -44.55 18.28
C SER A 269 25.86 -43.63 18.92
N GLY A 270 25.42 -42.68 19.77
CA GLY A 270 26.13 -41.48 20.24
C GLY A 270 27.22 -40.98 19.30
N ILE A 271 26.79 -40.67 18.09
CA ILE A 271 27.64 -40.11 17.05
C ILE A 271 27.57 -38.60 17.05
N SER A 272 28.71 -37.96 16.81
CA SER A 272 28.85 -36.52 16.68
C SER A 272 29.89 -36.23 15.61
N LYS A 273 29.75 -35.11 14.91
CA LYS A 273 30.77 -34.61 13.98
C LYS A 273 32.06 -34.25 14.70
N ASP A 274 31.96 -33.72 15.91
CA ASP A 274 33.08 -33.39 16.80
C ASP A 274 32.68 -33.69 18.26
N VAL A 275 33.03 -34.90 18.70
CA VAL A 275 32.73 -35.39 20.05
C VAL A 275 33.31 -34.47 21.13
N SER A 276 34.49 -33.90 20.92
CA SER A 276 35.13 -33.02 21.91
C SER A 276 34.36 -31.71 22.04
N GLN A 277 33.96 -31.11 20.91
CA GLN A 277 33.20 -29.88 20.93
C GLN A 277 31.80 -30.09 21.51
N THR A 278 31.12 -31.18 21.15
CA THR A 278 29.79 -31.51 21.67
C THR A 278 29.82 -31.79 23.16
N THR A 279 30.81 -32.56 23.63
CA THR A 279 31.03 -32.82 25.06
C THR A 279 31.25 -31.51 25.83
N ASN A 280 32.07 -30.60 25.30
CA ASN A 280 32.30 -29.28 25.93
C ASN A 280 31.03 -28.43 25.96
N LYS A 281 30.23 -28.40 24.89
CA LYS A 281 28.95 -27.68 24.87
C LYS A 281 27.97 -28.25 25.89
N ILE A 282 27.87 -29.57 26.00
CA ILE A 282 27.02 -30.23 27.00
C ILE A 282 27.47 -29.86 28.42
N ASN A 283 28.78 -29.88 28.70
CA ASN A 283 29.32 -29.42 29.98
C ASN A 283 28.96 -27.96 30.29
N VAL A 284 29.11 -27.06 29.31
CA VAL A 284 28.71 -25.65 29.47
C VAL A 284 27.22 -25.52 29.76
N ASN A 285 26.36 -26.29 29.08
CA ASN A 285 24.92 -26.30 29.35
C ASN A 285 24.61 -26.82 30.77
N ILE A 286 25.32 -27.85 31.24
CA ILE A 286 25.19 -28.35 32.61
C ILE A 286 25.61 -27.26 33.61
N GLU A 287 26.75 -26.61 33.40
CA GLU A 287 27.24 -25.52 34.27
C GLU A 287 26.25 -24.34 34.30
N GLU A 288 25.74 -23.92 33.14
CA GLU A 288 24.79 -22.82 33.05
C GLU A 288 23.47 -23.15 33.75
N ASN A 289 22.92 -24.36 33.53
CA ASN A 289 21.70 -24.79 34.21
C ASN A 289 21.94 -24.97 35.71
N THR A 290 23.11 -25.45 36.13
CA THR A 290 23.49 -25.54 37.56
C THR A 290 23.53 -24.16 38.21
N LEU A 291 24.10 -23.16 37.52
CA LEU A 291 24.09 -21.78 38.00
C LEU A 291 22.66 -21.22 38.11
N LYS A 292 21.82 -21.46 37.10
CA LYS A 292 20.41 -21.02 37.10
C LYS A 292 19.59 -21.72 38.19
N PHE A 293 19.80 -23.02 38.38
CA PHE A 293 19.25 -23.82 39.47
C PHE A 293 19.62 -23.23 40.82
N ASN A 294 20.91 -22.97 41.08
CA ASN A 294 21.38 -22.41 42.34
C ASN A 294 20.76 -21.02 42.64
N LYS A 295 20.63 -20.17 41.60
CA LYS A 295 19.95 -18.87 41.72
C LYS A 295 18.46 -19.02 42.04
N ALA A 296 17.75 -19.90 41.33
CA ALA A 296 16.33 -20.15 41.55
C ALA A 296 16.09 -20.76 42.93
N SER A 297 16.91 -21.72 43.34
CA SER A 297 16.86 -22.37 44.66
C SER A 297 17.13 -21.37 45.78
N SER A 298 18.15 -20.52 45.65
CA SER A 298 18.42 -19.44 46.61
C SER A 298 17.23 -18.47 46.71
N LYS A 299 16.63 -18.11 45.57
CA LYS A 299 15.43 -17.26 45.54
C LYS A 299 14.23 -17.94 46.22
N ALA A 300 14.02 -19.23 45.99
CA ALA A 300 12.97 -20.00 46.66
C ALA A 300 13.19 -20.02 48.17
N ALA A 301 14.43 -20.28 48.63
CA ALA A 301 14.79 -20.29 50.04
C ALA A 301 14.61 -18.93 50.73
N ILE A 302 15.02 -17.83 50.08
CA ILE A 302 14.82 -16.47 50.61
C ILE A 302 13.32 -16.15 50.73
N ASN A 303 12.52 -16.50 49.72
CA ASN A 303 11.07 -16.27 49.78
C ASN A 303 10.39 -17.18 50.82
N ASP A 304 10.82 -18.43 50.97
CA ASP A 304 10.35 -19.33 52.01
C ASP A 304 10.65 -18.80 53.42
N PHE A 305 11.87 -18.28 53.63
CA PHE A 305 12.25 -17.60 54.86
C PHE A 305 11.37 -16.36 55.10
N ALA A 306 11.19 -15.51 54.08
CA ALA A 306 10.34 -14.32 54.19
C ALA A 306 8.88 -14.67 54.48
N MET A 307 8.33 -15.75 53.90
CA MET A 307 6.99 -16.25 54.22
C MET A 307 6.88 -16.71 55.68
N LYS A 308 7.86 -17.49 56.16
CA LYS A 308 7.87 -18.01 57.53
C LYS A 308 8.02 -16.92 58.59
N ASN A 309 8.72 -15.84 58.27
CA ASN A 309 8.93 -14.70 59.17
C ASN A 309 7.95 -13.54 58.91
N TYR A 310 7.00 -13.70 58.00
CA TYR A 310 5.98 -12.69 57.74
C TYR A 310 4.97 -12.67 58.88
N ASP A 311 4.81 -11.51 59.52
CA ASP A 311 3.80 -11.32 60.55
C ASP A 311 2.39 -11.28 59.93
N GLN A 312 1.66 -12.38 60.06
CA GLN A 312 0.30 -12.53 59.52
C GLN A 312 -0.76 -11.73 60.30
N THR A 313 -0.43 -11.22 61.50
CA THR A 313 -1.38 -10.46 62.35
C THR A 313 -1.77 -9.12 61.73
N PHE A 314 -0.92 -8.55 60.85
CA PHE A 314 -1.21 -7.32 60.11
C PHE A 314 -2.26 -7.51 59.00
N THR A 315 -2.46 -8.73 58.53
CA THR A 315 -3.30 -9.05 57.37
C THR A 315 -4.69 -9.58 57.72
N GLU A 316 -4.89 -10.10 58.94
CA GLU A 316 -6.21 -10.54 59.41
C GLU A 316 -7.18 -9.37 59.65
N ASN A 317 -6.66 -8.14 59.83
CA ASN A 317 -7.44 -6.95 60.18
C ASN A 317 -7.71 -5.96 59.02
N LEU A 318 -7.25 -6.25 57.80
CA LEU A 318 -7.43 -5.37 56.63
C LEU A 318 -8.49 -5.93 55.68
N ILE A 319 -9.75 -5.51 55.88
CA ILE A 319 -10.86 -5.78 54.95
C ILE A 319 -11.22 -4.48 54.25
N ASN A 320 -11.03 -4.43 52.93
CA ASN A 320 -11.54 -3.31 52.12
C ASN A 320 -12.93 -3.69 51.59
N VAL A 321 -13.94 -2.94 51.99
CA VAL A 321 -15.29 -3.07 51.42
C VAL A 321 -15.34 -2.27 50.13
N ILE A 322 -15.56 -2.96 49.01
CA ILE A 322 -15.62 -2.34 47.68
C ILE A 322 -17.06 -2.51 47.15
N GLN A 323 -17.62 -1.44 46.61
CA GLN A 323 -18.95 -1.46 46.00
C GLN A 323 -18.82 -1.68 44.48
N ASN A 324 -19.42 -2.76 43.97
CA ASN A 324 -19.51 -3.06 42.54
C ASN A 324 -20.98 -2.98 42.10
N LYS A 325 -21.25 -2.34 40.96
CA LYS A 325 -22.60 -2.19 40.39
C LYS A 325 -23.31 -3.51 40.10
N ASP A 326 -22.58 -4.58 39.82
CA ASP A 326 -23.15 -5.88 39.42
C ASP A 326 -23.33 -6.87 40.59
N TYR A 327 -22.58 -6.70 41.69
CA TYR A 327 -22.52 -7.68 42.80
C TYR A 327 -22.75 -7.08 44.20
N GLY A 328 -22.98 -5.76 44.31
CA GLY A 328 -23.18 -5.09 45.60
C GLY A 328 -21.89 -4.82 46.38
N LEU A 329 -21.99 -4.78 47.70
CA LEU A 329 -20.84 -4.62 48.61
C LEU A 329 -20.17 -5.97 48.82
N TYR A 330 -18.89 -6.07 48.46
CA TYR A 330 -18.11 -7.27 48.74
C TYR A 330 -16.79 -6.91 49.42
N GLN A 331 -16.31 -7.84 50.25
CA GLN A 331 -15.09 -7.70 51.02
C GLN A 331 -13.92 -8.22 50.17
N ALA A 332 -13.03 -7.32 49.75
CA ALA A 332 -11.80 -7.67 49.07
C ALA A 332 -10.64 -7.65 50.07
N ARG A 333 -9.89 -8.75 50.15
CA ARG A 333 -8.60 -8.75 50.85
C ARG A 333 -7.58 -8.03 49.97
N PRO A 334 -6.90 -6.98 50.46
CA PRO A 334 -5.85 -6.31 49.69
C PRO A 334 -4.72 -7.31 49.41
N LYS A 335 -4.15 -7.26 48.20
CA LYS A 335 -2.94 -8.06 47.89
C LYS A 335 -1.83 -7.67 48.85
N THR A 336 -1.28 -8.65 49.54
CA THR A 336 -0.29 -8.44 50.59
C THR A 336 1.13 -8.69 50.06
N ALA A 337 2.14 -8.25 50.82
CA ALA A 337 3.52 -8.63 50.53
C ALA A 337 3.68 -10.17 50.61
N PHE A 338 2.95 -10.84 51.51
CA PHE A 338 2.91 -12.31 51.61
C PHE A 338 2.45 -12.99 50.31
N ASP A 339 1.40 -12.48 49.65
CA ASP A 339 0.93 -13.02 48.36
C ASP A 339 1.99 -12.89 47.26
N THR A 340 2.72 -11.78 47.29
CA THR A 340 3.79 -11.50 46.33
C THR A 340 4.96 -12.45 46.54
N VAL A 341 5.43 -12.59 47.79
CA VAL A 341 6.52 -13.51 48.16
C VAL A 341 6.12 -14.96 47.89
N SER A 342 4.88 -15.35 48.19
CA SER A 342 4.36 -16.70 47.90
C SER A 342 4.37 -17.01 46.41
N ARG A 343 3.92 -16.08 45.56
CA ARG A 343 3.97 -16.26 44.10
C ARG A 343 5.41 -16.32 43.58
N GLN A 344 6.29 -15.49 44.14
CA GLN A 344 7.71 -15.50 43.77
C GLN A 344 8.39 -16.81 44.18
N LYS A 345 8.05 -17.38 45.34
CA LYS A 345 8.49 -18.70 45.77
C LYS A 345 8.02 -19.77 44.79
N TYR A 346 6.71 -19.82 44.51
CA TYR A 346 6.15 -20.81 43.59
C TYR A 346 6.80 -20.77 42.21
N SER A 347 6.95 -19.57 41.63
CA SER A 347 7.63 -19.41 40.33
C SER A 347 9.12 -19.76 40.39
N ALA A 348 9.78 -19.60 41.54
CA ALA A 348 11.16 -20.03 41.73
C ALA A 348 11.26 -21.56 41.85
N ASP A 349 10.36 -22.21 42.61
CA ASP A 349 10.28 -23.67 42.76
C ASP A 349 10.03 -24.36 41.40
N GLU A 350 9.14 -23.80 40.57
CA GLU A 350 8.90 -24.30 39.20
C GLU A 350 10.18 -24.28 38.35
N LYS A 351 10.93 -23.17 38.41
CA LYS A 351 12.22 -23.04 37.70
C LYS A 351 13.29 -23.97 38.25
N VAL A 352 13.30 -24.23 39.56
CA VAL A 352 14.22 -25.21 40.18
C VAL A 352 13.98 -26.59 39.56
N ALA A 353 12.74 -27.04 39.49
CA ALA A 353 12.38 -28.33 38.89
C ALA A 353 12.72 -28.39 37.38
N GLU A 354 12.47 -27.31 36.64
CA GLU A 354 12.84 -27.19 35.23
C GLU A 354 14.36 -27.35 35.02
N TYR A 355 15.17 -26.58 35.75
CA TYR A 355 16.62 -26.63 35.60
C TYR A 355 17.21 -27.97 36.07
N ASP A 356 16.68 -28.57 37.13
CA ASP A 356 17.10 -29.91 37.59
C ASP A 356 16.84 -30.97 36.51
N THR A 357 15.66 -30.92 35.87
CA THR A 357 15.31 -31.81 34.76
C THR A 357 16.29 -31.65 33.60
N ASN A 358 16.62 -30.41 33.22
CA ASN A 358 17.57 -30.14 32.14
C ASN A 358 18.98 -30.62 32.48
N ILE A 359 19.44 -30.42 33.72
CA ILE A 359 20.75 -30.94 34.19
C ILE A 359 20.80 -32.45 34.05
N ASN A 360 19.75 -33.15 34.46
CA ASN A 360 19.65 -34.60 34.36
C ASN A 360 19.67 -35.07 32.90
N ILE A 361 18.93 -34.41 32.00
CA ILE A 361 18.93 -34.73 30.56
C ILE A 361 20.33 -34.57 29.97
N PHE A 362 20.98 -33.43 30.18
CA PHE A 362 22.33 -33.19 29.65
C PHE A 362 23.38 -34.11 30.26
N SER A 363 23.23 -34.49 31.53
CA SER A 363 24.13 -35.45 32.18
C SER A 363 24.00 -36.85 31.56
N GLN A 364 22.78 -37.28 31.23
CA GLN A 364 22.56 -38.55 30.51
C GLN A 364 23.13 -38.51 29.09
N GLU A 365 22.92 -37.40 28.38
CA GLU A 365 23.49 -37.20 27.03
C GLU A 365 25.03 -37.22 27.06
N LEU A 366 25.65 -36.59 28.07
CA LEU A 366 27.09 -36.61 28.27
C LEU A 366 27.63 -38.04 28.44
N LEU A 367 26.93 -38.86 29.23
CA LEU A 367 27.29 -40.27 29.45
C LEU A 367 27.23 -41.10 28.17
N VAL A 368 26.32 -40.79 27.25
CA VAL A 368 26.24 -41.44 25.94
C VAL A 368 27.54 -41.20 25.17
N TYR A 369 27.98 -39.94 25.03
CA TYR A 369 29.21 -39.63 24.29
C TYR A 369 30.50 -40.10 24.96
N GLN A 370 30.53 -40.20 26.29
CA GLN A 370 31.71 -40.65 27.05
C GLN A 370 31.91 -42.18 27.03
N ASN A 371 30.84 -42.97 26.90
CA ASN A 371 30.90 -44.42 27.06
C ASN A 371 30.93 -45.21 25.74
N ILE A 372 30.97 -44.54 24.59
CA ILE A 372 30.94 -45.21 23.29
C ILE A 372 32.34 -45.71 22.90
N VAL A 373 32.54 -47.00 23.08
CA VAL A 373 33.70 -47.73 22.56
C VAL A 373 33.41 -48.17 21.13
N SER A 374 33.46 -47.23 20.19
CA SER A 374 33.37 -47.52 18.75
C SER A 374 34.76 -47.69 18.16
N THR A 375 34.97 -48.71 17.30
CA THR A 375 36.18 -48.74 16.46
C THR A 375 36.15 -47.56 15.48
N PRO A 376 37.31 -47.00 15.06
CA PRO A 376 37.34 -45.88 14.12
C PRO A 376 36.59 -46.16 12.80
N SER A 377 36.61 -47.40 12.32
CA SER A 377 35.88 -47.82 11.12
C SER A 377 34.37 -47.81 11.33
N GLU A 378 33.90 -48.27 12.48
CA GLU A 378 32.47 -48.31 12.79
C GLU A 378 31.91 -46.90 13.06
N SER A 379 32.67 -46.07 13.78
CA SER A 379 32.34 -44.66 13.98
C SER A 379 32.19 -43.93 12.64
N LYS A 380 33.13 -44.12 11.70
CA LYS A 380 33.04 -43.54 10.36
C LYS A 380 31.78 -44.02 9.62
N ARG A 381 31.48 -45.33 9.64
CA ARG A 381 30.30 -45.91 8.99
C ARG A 381 28.98 -45.31 9.53
N LEU A 382 28.89 -45.12 10.84
CA LEU A 382 27.70 -44.56 11.50
C LEU A 382 27.56 -43.06 11.19
N ASN A 383 28.66 -42.31 11.21
CA ASN A 383 28.70 -40.90 10.80
C ASN A 383 28.26 -40.70 9.35
N ASP A 384 28.82 -41.49 8.41
CA ASP A 384 28.45 -41.42 6.99
C ASP A 384 26.96 -41.75 6.78
N LYS A 385 26.43 -42.72 7.54
CA LYS A 385 25.01 -43.07 7.51
C LYS A 385 24.14 -41.91 8.03
N CYS A 386 24.52 -41.26 9.12
CA CYS A 386 23.76 -40.13 9.67
C CYS A 386 23.79 -38.92 8.73
N ALA A 387 24.96 -38.58 8.19
CA ALA A 387 25.11 -37.52 7.20
C ALA A 387 24.19 -37.74 5.98
N LYS A 388 24.07 -39.00 5.53
CA LYS A 388 23.12 -39.35 4.46
C LYS A 388 21.66 -39.17 4.88
N LEU A 389 21.26 -39.63 6.06
CA LEU A 389 19.88 -39.47 6.56
C LEU A 389 19.49 -37.99 6.66
N ILE A 390 20.38 -37.15 7.18
CA ILE A 390 20.19 -35.71 7.26
C ILE A 390 20.13 -35.09 5.86
N SER A 391 21.02 -35.48 4.95
CA SER A 391 20.97 -34.98 3.56
C SER A 391 19.67 -35.34 2.86
N ASP A 392 19.14 -36.54 3.06
CA ASP A 392 17.88 -36.98 2.47
C ASP A 392 16.70 -36.21 3.08
N PHE A 393 16.71 -36.01 4.40
CA PHE A 393 15.75 -35.15 5.08
C PHE A 393 15.76 -33.71 4.55
N ARG A 394 16.95 -33.10 4.38
CA ARG A 394 17.08 -31.72 3.85
C ARG A 394 16.42 -31.57 2.49
N LYS A 395 16.60 -32.56 1.59
CA LYS A 395 15.96 -32.56 0.27
C LYS A 395 14.44 -32.67 0.37
N GLU A 396 13.94 -33.53 1.26
CA GLU A 396 12.50 -33.68 1.50
C GLU A 396 11.89 -32.39 2.07
N TYR A 397 12.58 -31.76 3.04
CA TYR A 397 12.20 -30.48 3.63
C TYR A 397 12.21 -29.33 2.60
N ASP A 398 13.27 -29.19 1.81
CA ASP A 398 13.38 -28.15 0.79
C ASP A 398 12.27 -28.28 -0.26
N LYS A 399 11.98 -29.52 -0.69
CA LYS A 399 10.89 -29.80 -1.62
C LYS A 399 9.53 -29.45 -1.04
N LEU A 400 9.23 -29.92 0.19
CA LEU A 400 7.96 -29.62 0.85
C LEU A 400 7.79 -28.10 1.08
N THR A 401 8.87 -27.40 1.42
CA THR A 401 8.88 -25.95 1.57
C THR A 401 8.53 -25.25 0.27
N ALA A 402 9.15 -25.64 -0.85
CA ALA A 402 8.83 -25.08 -2.16
C ALA A 402 7.36 -25.31 -2.54
N ASP A 403 6.84 -26.53 -2.36
CA ASP A 403 5.42 -26.84 -2.60
C ASP A 403 4.50 -26.00 -1.70
N THR A 404 4.89 -25.79 -0.44
CA THR A 404 4.14 -25.00 0.52
C THR A 404 4.11 -23.51 0.17
N VAL A 405 5.21 -22.95 -0.35
CA VAL A 405 5.24 -21.57 -0.87
C VAL A 405 4.18 -21.39 -1.94
N GLU A 406 4.04 -22.34 -2.87
CA GLU A 406 3.03 -22.27 -3.91
C GLU A 406 1.60 -22.35 -3.35
N VAL A 407 1.35 -23.26 -2.41
CA VAL A 407 0.04 -23.39 -1.74
C VAL A 407 -0.33 -22.12 -0.98
N ILE A 408 0.62 -21.53 -0.23
CA ILE A 408 0.41 -20.28 0.51
C ILE A 408 0.22 -19.10 -0.44
N THR A 409 0.96 -19.07 -1.57
CA THR A 409 0.76 -18.06 -2.62
C THR A 409 -0.66 -18.15 -3.17
N GLU A 410 -1.17 -19.36 -3.42
CA GLU A 410 -2.54 -19.57 -3.90
C GLU A 410 -3.58 -19.21 -2.83
N TYR A 411 -3.34 -19.57 -1.56
CA TYR A 411 -4.17 -19.16 -0.42
C TYR A 411 -4.32 -17.65 -0.39
N PHE A 412 -3.20 -16.96 -0.46
CA PHE A 412 -3.18 -15.51 -0.45
C PHE A 412 -3.77 -14.95 -1.73
N ASN A 413 -3.50 -15.46 -2.93
CA ASN A 413 -4.19 -14.96 -4.12
C ASN A 413 -5.72 -15.12 -4.03
N THR A 414 -6.21 -16.25 -3.51
CA THR A 414 -7.66 -16.50 -3.33
C THR A 414 -8.27 -15.59 -2.26
N THR A 415 -7.53 -15.30 -1.19
CA THR A 415 -7.99 -14.46 -0.07
C THR A 415 -7.78 -12.96 -0.36
N ASN A 416 -6.75 -12.62 -1.15
CA ASN A 416 -6.22 -11.28 -1.42
C ASN A 416 -6.68 -10.71 -2.75
N GLU A 417 -7.31 -11.49 -3.64
CA GLU A 417 -8.11 -10.94 -4.76
C GLU A 417 -9.14 -9.90 -4.26
N ASN A 418 -9.47 -9.94 -2.97
CA ASN A 418 -10.30 -8.95 -2.31
C ASN A 418 -9.55 -7.77 -1.66
N TYR A 419 -8.23 -7.81 -1.41
CA TYR A 419 -7.53 -6.72 -0.70
C TYR A 419 -7.61 -5.37 -1.40
N ILE A 420 -7.66 -5.38 -2.74
CA ILE A 420 -7.87 -4.17 -3.54
C ILE A 420 -9.02 -4.46 -4.51
N SER A 421 -10.20 -3.94 -4.18
CA SER A 421 -11.29 -3.86 -5.14
C SER A 421 -11.17 -2.58 -5.94
N ALA A 422 -11.22 -2.65 -7.26
CA ALA A 422 -11.13 -1.47 -8.10
C ALA A 422 -12.11 -1.51 -9.26
N LYS A 423 -12.77 -0.38 -9.52
CA LYS A 423 -13.61 -0.17 -10.69
C LYS A 423 -13.07 0.98 -11.50
N VAL A 424 -12.69 0.71 -12.75
CA VAL A 424 -12.21 1.73 -13.68
C VAL A 424 -13.34 2.18 -14.59
N GLU A 425 -13.58 3.48 -14.62
CA GLU A 425 -14.61 4.11 -15.43
C GLU A 425 -13.98 5.16 -16.35
N LYS A 426 -14.57 5.32 -17.54
CA LYS A 426 -14.27 6.45 -18.42
C LYS A 426 -14.88 7.71 -17.84
N ARG A 427 -14.16 8.83 -17.94
CA ARG A 427 -14.71 10.11 -17.50
C ARG A 427 -15.72 10.63 -18.53
N GLY A 428 -16.87 11.08 -18.06
CA GLY A 428 -17.92 11.62 -18.92
C GLY A 428 -17.51 12.95 -19.56
N LEU A 429 -17.85 13.15 -20.84
CA LEU A 429 -17.47 14.33 -21.62
C LEU A 429 -18.17 15.63 -21.19
N ILE A 430 -19.35 15.52 -20.58
CA ILE A 430 -20.20 16.68 -20.25
C ILE A 430 -20.25 16.84 -18.73
N SER A 431 -19.77 17.97 -18.22
CA SER A 431 -19.82 18.35 -16.80
C SER A 431 -20.41 19.75 -16.63
N LYS A 432 -21.00 20.04 -15.47
CA LYS A 432 -21.47 21.40 -15.15
C LYS A 432 -20.34 22.44 -15.23
N GLY A 433 -19.12 22.04 -14.84
CA GLY A 433 -17.92 22.88 -14.93
C GLY A 433 -17.51 23.20 -16.37
N LEU A 434 -17.68 22.26 -17.32
CA LEU A 434 -17.44 22.52 -18.75
C LEU A 434 -18.38 23.61 -19.28
N ILE A 435 -19.66 23.56 -18.93
CA ILE A 435 -20.65 24.53 -19.43
C ILE A 435 -20.29 25.95 -18.95
N ILE A 436 -19.92 26.07 -17.67
CA ILE A 436 -19.51 27.35 -17.08
C ILE A 436 -18.21 27.86 -17.73
N ASN A 437 -17.20 26.99 -17.87
CA ASN A 437 -15.92 27.38 -18.47
C ASN A 437 -16.06 27.74 -19.96
N LEU A 438 -16.93 27.05 -20.70
CA LEU A 438 -17.25 27.41 -22.10
C LEU A 438 -17.90 28.79 -22.20
N ALA A 439 -18.81 29.12 -21.28
CA ALA A 439 -19.44 30.43 -21.22
C ALA A 439 -18.43 31.53 -20.89
N ILE A 440 -17.49 31.28 -19.97
CA ILE A 440 -16.40 32.22 -19.65
C ILE A 440 -15.50 32.45 -20.87
N VAL A 441 -15.05 31.38 -21.53
CA VAL A 441 -14.18 31.48 -22.72
C VAL A 441 -14.90 32.19 -23.87
N PHE A 442 -16.20 31.93 -24.05
CA PHE A 442 -17.03 32.64 -25.01
C PHE A 442 -17.03 34.15 -24.75
N MET A 443 -17.29 34.55 -23.50
CA MET A 443 -17.33 35.95 -23.08
C MET A 443 -15.98 36.64 -23.27
N VAL A 444 -14.87 35.97 -22.92
CA VAL A 444 -13.52 36.50 -23.13
C VAL A 444 -13.24 36.73 -24.61
N GLY A 445 -13.57 35.76 -25.48
CA GLY A 445 -13.43 35.90 -26.94
C GLY A 445 -14.28 37.04 -27.51
N ALA A 446 -15.51 37.20 -27.02
CA ALA A 446 -16.40 38.29 -27.41
C ALA A 446 -15.85 39.67 -26.96
N VAL A 447 -15.34 39.80 -25.74
CA VAL A 447 -14.76 41.06 -25.24
C VAL A 447 -13.47 41.42 -25.99
N LEU A 448 -12.58 40.45 -26.24
CA LEU A 448 -11.36 40.67 -27.02
C LEU A 448 -11.66 41.17 -28.43
N SER A 449 -12.62 40.55 -29.12
CA SER A 449 -13.04 41.00 -30.45
C SER A 449 -13.67 42.39 -30.42
N PHE A 450 -14.45 42.73 -29.39
CA PHE A 450 -14.97 44.09 -29.19
C PHE A 450 -13.86 45.14 -29.08
N VAL A 451 -12.85 44.89 -28.22
CA VAL A 451 -11.72 45.82 -28.02
C VAL A 451 -10.94 46.03 -29.32
N VAL A 452 -10.63 44.95 -30.04
CA VAL A 452 -9.92 45.02 -31.34
C VAL A 452 -10.73 45.81 -32.37
N LEU A 453 -12.04 45.57 -32.45
CA LEU A 453 -12.91 46.24 -33.42
C LEU A 453 -13.07 47.74 -33.10
N VAL A 454 -13.20 48.12 -31.84
CA VAL A 454 -13.24 49.54 -31.42
C VAL A 454 -11.93 50.23 -31.75
N PHE A 455 -10.80 49.58 -31.49
CA PHE A 455 -9.48 50.13 -31.81
C PHE A 455 -9.28 50.32 -33.32
N VAL A 456 -9.64 49.31 -34.13
CA VAL A 456 -9.60 49.37 -35.60
C VAL A 456 -10.56 50.44 -36.15
N SER A 457 -11.75 50.58 -35.55
CA SER A 457 -12.71 51.62 -35.94
C SER A 457 -12.16 53.01 -35.65
N SER A 458 -11.57 53.23 -34.47
CA SER A 458 -10.95 54.50 -34.10
C SER A 458 -9.83 54.91 -35.06
N ILE A 459 -8.99 53.95 -35.48
CA ILE A 459 -7.96 54.18 -36.50
C ILE A 459 -8.57 54.52 -37.86
N LYS A 460 -9.62 53.80 -38.29
CA LYS A 460 -10.32 54.08 -39.56
C LYS A 460 -10.99 55.46 -39.56
N ASP A 461 -11.59 55.87 -38.44
CA ASP A 461 -12.21 57.18 -38.29
C ASP A 461 -11.18 58.31 -38.29
N LYS A 462 -10.03 58.12 -37.64
CA LYS A 462 -8.89 59.06 -37.72
C LYS A 462 -8.41 59.22 -39.16
N LYS A 463 -8.29 58.12 -39.93
CA LYS A 463 -7.94 58.17 -41.36
C LYS A 463 -9.01 58.87 -42.22
N ARG A 464 -10.30 58.66 -41.95
CA ARG A 464 -11.41 59.33 -42.67
C ARG A 464 -11.47 60.83 -42.36
N LEU A 465 -11.25 61.23 -41.11
CA LEU A 465 -11.17 62.63 -40.70
C LEU A 465 -10.00 63.35 -41.36
N ASN A 466 -8.83 62.71 -41.46
CA ASN A 466 -7.68 63.27 -42.16
C ASN A 466 -7.97 63.49 -43.65
N LYS A 467 -8.58 62.51 -44.34
CA LYS A 467 -9.00 62.67 -45.75
C LYS A 467 -10.02 63.80 -45.95
N LYS A 468 -11.00 63.94 -45.05
CA LYS A 468 -11.99 65.04 -45.11
C LYS A 468 -11.34 66.40 -44.86
N ARG A 469 -10.38 66.49 -43.93
CA ARG A 469 -9.61 67.72 -43.68
C ARG A 469 -8.78 68.12 -44.91
N GLU A 470 -8.18 67.17 -45.61
CA GLU A 470 -7.49 67.42 -46.89
C GLU A 470 -8.45 67.91 -47.97
N GLN A 471 -9.64 67.32 -48.09
CA GLN A 471 -10.65 67.78 -49.06
C GLN A 471 -11.16 69.19 -48.75
N ILE A 472 -11.41 69.53 -47.48
CA ILE A 472 -11.82 70.89 -47.08
C ILE A 472 -10.70 71.91 -47.33
N LYS A 473 -9.42 71.54 -47.10
CA LYS A 473 -8.29 72.40 -47.47
C LYS A 473 -8.26 72.69 -48.97
N LYS A 474 -8.42 71.66 -49.80
CA LYS A 474 -8.48 71.81 -51.27
C LYS A 474 -9.63 72.70 -51.74
N ILE A 475 -10.81 72.60 -51.11
CA ILE A 475 -11.97 73.44 -51.43
C ILE A 475 -11.72 74.90 -51.02
N ARG A 476 -11.14 75.15 -49.85
CA ARG A 476 -10.78 76.52 -49.42
C ARG A 476 -9.67 77.14 -50.28
N GLU A 477 -8.75 76.32 -50.79
CA GLU A 477 -7.70 76.79 -51.71
C GLU A 477 -8.25 77.08 -53.12
N SER A 478 -9.32 76.41 -53.56
CA SER A 478 -10.01 76.76 -54.81
C SER A 478 -10.87 78.02 -54.65
N GLU A 479 -11.57 78.19 -53.53
CA GLU A 479 -12.37 79.41 -53.26
C GLU A 479 -11.47 80.66 -53.17
N LYS A 480 -10.29 80.57 -52.53
CA LYS A 480 -9.31 81.66 -52.50
C LYS A 480 -8.68 82.00 -53.86
N LYS A 481 -8.75 81.10 -54.85
CA LYS A 481 -8.28 81.36 -56.21
C LYS A 481 -9.35 81.95 -57.12
N GLU A 482 -10.62 81.94 -56.72
CA GLU A 482 -11.71 82.62 -57.44
C GLU A 482 -11.91 84.07 -56.98
N GLU A 483 -11.40 84.44 -55.79
CA GLU A 483 -11.46 85.81 -55.24
C GLU A 483 -10.22 86.69 -55.53
N ALA A 484 -9.18 86.13 -56.16
CA ALA A 484 -7.97 86.83 -56.61
C ALA A 484 -7.90 86.84 -58.13
#